data_AF-A0A351ESU3-F1
#
_entry.id   AF-A0A351ESU3-F1
#
_cell.length_a   1.000
_cell.length_b   1.000
_cell.length_c   1.000
_cell.angle_alpha   90.00
_cell.angle_beta   90.00
_cell.angle_gamma   90.00
#
_symmetry.space_group_name_H-M   'P 1'
#
loop_
_entity.id
_entity.type
_entity.pdbx_description
1 polymer ?
#
loop_
_entity_poly.entity_id
_entity_poly.type
_entity_poly.pdbx_seq_one_letter_code
_entity_poly.pdbx_strand_id
1 'polypeptide(L)'
;MTDDASIIYTLTDEAPALATRSLLPIVEAFASAAGVSVATRDISLAGRILANFNEWLPPEQQTPDALAELGELAKTPAANIIKLPNISASVPQLKAAIAELQAQGYALPEYPDDPETDDEAKIRTRYDKVMGSAVNPVLREGNSDRRAPAAVKKYAQANPHSMGAWSSDSQSHIATMSAGDFRHNEKSVTVAQATTARIEFVGANGTEVFKEVPLLEGEIIDGTFMSKSALDAFLAAEVADANES
;
A
#
# COMPACT_ATOMS: atom_id res chain seq x y z
N MET A 1 16.55 -15.15 24.42
CA MET A 1 15.37 -15.96 24.09
C MET A 1 14.50 -15.07 23.23
N THR A 2 14.31 -15.42 21.97
CA THR A 2 13.39 -14.70 21.09
C THR A 2 11.99 -15.14 21.50
N ASP A 3 11.42 -14.42 22.47
CA ASP A 3 10.09 -14.67 23.00
C ASP A 3 9.06 -14.47 21.87
N ASP A 4 8.52 -15.57 21.35
CA ASP A 4 7.42 -15.57 20.37
C ASP A 4 6.21 -14.85 21.00
N ALA A 5 6.08 -13.55 20.72
CA ALA A 5 4.94 -12.78 21.19
C ALA A 5 3.66 -13.34 20.58
N SER A 6 2.64 -13.58 21.42
CA SER A 6 1.39 -14.21 20.98
C SER A 6 0.56 -13.32 20.05
N ILE A 7 0.76 -12.00 20.12
CA ILE A 7 0.11 -10.99 19.27
C ILE A 7 1.15 -9.93 18.89
N ILE A 8 1.19 -9.55 17.61
CA ILE A 8 1.89 -8.37 17.14
C ILE A 8 0.91 -7.22 16.92
N TYR A 9 1.14 -6.08 17.55
CA TYR A 9 0.36 -4.85 17.41
C TYR A 9 1.16 -3.83 16.59
N THR A 10 0.63 -3.40 15.44
CA THR A 10 1.38 -2.48 14.58
C THR A 10 1.35 -1.05 15.11
N LEU A 11 2.53 -0.44 15.29
CA LEU A 11 2.65 1.01 15.41
C LEU A 11 2.62 1.60 14.00
N THR A 12 1.78 2.62 13.83
CA THR A 12 1.43 3.19 12.51
C THR A 12 1.56 4.70 12.57
N ASP A 13 0.71 5.44 11.85
CA ASP A 13 0.84 6.86 11.62
C ASP A 13 -0.36 7.63 12.19
N GLU A 14 -0.22 8.95 12.34
CA GLU A 14 -1.31 9.91 12.56
C GLU A 14 -2.29 9.51 13.69
N ALA A 15 -3.60 9.51 13.41
CA ALA A 15 -4.63 9.28 14.43
C ALA A 15 -4.57 7.85 15.03
N PRO A 16 -4.43 6.77 14.23
CA PRO A 16 -4.21 5.42 14.77
C PRO A 16 -2.99 5.32 15.69
N ALA A 17 -1.88 6.01 15.39
CA ALA A 17 -0.70 6.02 16.25
C ALA A 17 -0.99 6.67 17.61
N LEU A 18 -1.69 7.81 17.62
CA LEU A 18 -2.11 8.48 18.85
C LEU A 18 -3.07 7.61 19.68
N ALA A 19 -4.07 7.01 19.04
CA ALA A 19 -5.01 6.10 19.71
C ALA A 19 -4.28 4.90 20.34
N THR A 20 -3.28 4.37 19.64
CA THR A 20 -2.44 3.25 20.12
C THR A 20 -1.73 3.60 21.43
N ARG A 21 -1.23 4.84 21.59
CA ARG A 21 -0.59 5.29 22.85
C ARG A 21 -1.53 5.20 24.05
N SER A 22 -2.84 5.35 23.85
CA SER A 22 -3.83 5.21 24.91
C SER A 22 -4.31 3.77 25.09
N LEU A 23 -4.58 3.06 23.99
CA LEU A 23 -5.28 1.77 24.03
C LEU A 23 -4.33 0.59 24.27
N LEU A 24 -3.11 0.64 23.75
CA LEU A 24 -2.17 -0.48 23.82
C LEU A 24 -1.83 -0.90 25.27
N PRO A 25 -1.56 0.01 26.23
CA PRO A 25 -1.30 -0.40 27.61
C PRO A 25 -2.48 -1.13 28.27
N ILE A 26 -3.71 -0.80 27.86
CA ILE A 26 -4.93 -1.48 28.34
C ILE A 26 -4.99 -2.89 27.73
N VAL A 27 -4.76 -3.01 26.41
CA VAL A 27 -4.74 -4.31 25.72
C VAL A 27 -3.69 -5.24 26.33
N GLU A 28 -2.47 -4.75 26.56
CA GLU A 28 -1.37 -5.49 27.18
C GLU A 28 -1.75 -6.00 28.59
N ALA A 29 -2.30 -5.13 29.43
CA ALA A 29 -2.71 -5.50 30.78
C ALA A 29 -3.77 -6.62 30.78
N PHE A 30 -4.80 -6.51 29.94
CA PHE A 30 -5.85 -7.53 29.86
C PHE A 30 -5.37 -8.84 29.20
N ALA A 31 -4.56 -8.76 28.15
CA ALA A 31 -4.00 -9.94 27.47
C ALA A 31 -3.06 -10.73 28.40
N SER A 32 -2.23 -10.02 29.18
CA SER A 32 -1.28 -10.66 30.10
C SER A 32 -1.97 -11.50 31.19
N ALA A 33 -3.17 -11.12 31.63
CA ALA A 33 -3.97 -11.90 32.58
C ALA A 33 -4.39 -13.28 32.03
N ALA A 34 -4.41 -13.44 30.71
CA ALA A 34 -4.65 -14.70 30.01
C ALA A 34 -3.35 -15.41 29.55
N GLY A 35 -2.18 -14.90 29.95
CA GLY A 35 -0.88 -15.43 29.50
C GLY A 35 -0.54 -15.11 28.04
N VAL A 36 -1.22 -14.12 27.43
CA VAL A 36 -0.99 -13.70 26.05
C VAL A 36 -0.04 -12.49 26.05
N SER A 37 1.11 -12.64 25.41
CA SER A 37 2.07 -11.55 25.23
C SER A 37 1.71 -10.72 23.99
N VAL A 38 1.88 -9.40 24.12
CA VAL A 38 1.68 -8.45 23.02
C VAL A 38 3.01 -7.74 22.77
N ALA A 39 3.49 -7.75 21.53
CA ALA A 39 4.66 -7.01 21.13
C ALA A 39 4.34 -6.04 20.00
N THR A 40 5.13 -4.98 19.87
CA THR A 40 4.93 -3.98 18.83
C THR A 40 5.88 -4.16 17.66
N ARG A 41 5.42 -3.76 16.47
CA ARG A 41 6.26 -3.59 15.28
C ARG A 41 5.94 -2.26 14.62
N ASP A 42 6.97 -1.45 14.38
CA ASP A 42 6.82 -0.12 13.80
C ASP A 42 6.83 -0.18 12.28
N ILE A 43 5.68 0.07 11.69
CA ILE A 43 5.48 0.15 10.23
C ILE A 43 5.04 1.56 9.82
N SER A 44 5.25 2.56 10.67
CA SER A 44 5.07 3.97 10.32
C SER A 44 5.89 4.35 9.10
N LEU A 45 5.51 5.43 8.42
CA LEU A 45 6.30 5.98 7.32
C LEU A 45 7.73 6.29 7.75
N ALA A 46 7.89 6.94 8.91
CA ALA A 46 9.20 7.28 9.46
C ALA A 46 10.05 6.02 9.73
N GLY A 47 9.51 5.02 10.43
CA GLY A 47 10.21 3.78 10.73
C GLY A 47 10.64 3.01 9.47
N ARG A 48 9.77 2.97 8.45
CA ARG A 48 10.09 2.32 7.17
C ARG A 48 11.16 3.07 6.38
N ILE A 49 11.16 4.40 6.40
CA ILE A 49 12.23 5.21 5.82
C ILE A 49 13.56 4.85 6.52
N LEU A 50 13.62 4.95 7.84
CA LEU A 50 14.85 4.69 8.60
C LEU A 50 15.42 3.29 8.32
N ALA A 51 14.56 2.27 8.36
CA ALA A 51 14.97 0.88 8.07
C ALA A 51 15.62 0.69 6.68
N ASN A 52 15.13 1.41 5.65
CA ASN A 52 15.67 1.31 4.29
C ASN A 52 16.98 2.10 4.08
N PHE A 53 17.32 2.98 5.01
CA PHE A 53 18.50 3.86 4.97
C PHE A 53 19.48 3.63 6.12
N ASN A 54 19.37 2.51 6.85
CA ASN A 54 20.25 2.18 7.97
C ASN A 54 21.75 2.34 7.65
N GLU A 55 22.20 2.04 6.42
CA GLU A 55 23.62 2.18 6.03
C GLU A 55 24.13 3.64 5.96
N TRP A 56 23.23 4.64 5.92
CA TRP A 56 23.55 6.07 6.04
C TRP A 56 23.46 6.60 7.47
N LEU A 57 22.93 5.78 8.38
CA LEU A 57 22.68 6.18 9.77
C LEU A 57 23.73 5.56 10.69
N PRO A 58 24.20 6.30 11.71
CA PRO A 58 25.07 5.74 12.72
C PRO A 58 24.32 4.64 13.52
N PRO A 59 25.02 3.65 14.11
CA PRO A 59 24.39 2.47 14.71
C PRO A 59 23.28 2.77 15.72
N GLU A 60 23.38 3.86 16.47
CA GLU A 60 22.39 4.31 17.47
C GLU A 60 21.08 4.83 16.86
N GLN A 61 21.08 5.21 15.58
CA GLN A 61 19.92 5.69 14.83
C GLN A 61 19.30 4.61 13.94
N GLN A 62 19.94 3.44 13.84
CA GLN A 62 19.45 2.34 13.02
C GLN A 62 18.25 1.65 13.67
N THR A 63 17.27 1.29 12.84
CA THR A 63 16.05 0.61 13.27
C THR A 63 15.85 -0.71 12.51
N PRO A 64 15.34 -1.77 13.15
CA PRO A 64 15.05 -3.02 12.44
C PRO A 64 14.03 -2.79 11.32
N ASP A 65 14.14 -3.57 10.23
CA ASP A 65 13.11 -3.61 9.18
C ASP A 65 11.92 -4.45 9.65
N ALA A 66 11.09 -3.83 10.47
CA ALA A 66 9.91 -4.45 11.04
C ALA A 66 8.88 -4.89 9.99
N LEU A 67 8.85 -4.26 8.80
CA LEU A 67 7.96 -4.69 7.72
C LEU A 67 8.44 -6.00 7.10
N ALA A 68 9.74 -6.12 6.85
CA ALA A 68 10.33 -7.38 6.39
C ALA A 68 10.14 -8.50 7.43
N GLU A 69 10.38 -8.23 8.71
CA GLU A 69 10.13 -9.20 9.80
C GLU A 69 8.68 -9.68 9.83
N LEU A 70 7.73 -8.75 9.69
CA LEU A 70 6.31 -9.08 9.67
C LEU A 70 5.90 -9.87 8.41
N GLY A 71 6.53 -9.60 7.27
CA GLY A 71 6.32 -10.36 6.03
C GLY A 71 6.76 -11.82 6.15
N GLU A 72 7.90 -12.07 6.80
CA GLU A 72 8.33 -13.43 7.10
C GLU A 72 7.43 -14.10 8.14
N LEU A 73 7.03 -13.36 9.20
CA LEU A 73 6.09 -13.87 10.20
C LEU A 73 4.77 -14.30 9.55
N ALA A 74 4.20 -13.49 8.65
CA ALA A 74 2.92 -13.75 7.98
C ALA A 74 2.88 -15.06 7.18
N LYS A 75 4.05 -15.59 6.80
CA LYS A 75 4.19 -16.88 6.10
C LYS A 75 4.26 -18.07 7.07
N THR A 76 4.21 -17.83 8.37
CA THR A 76 4.27 -18.87 9.41
C THR A 76 2.91 -19.08 10.07
N PRO A 77 2.61 -20.29 10.58
CA PRO A 77 1.40 -20.55 11.35
C PRO A 77 1.30 -19.76 12.67
N ALA A 78 2.41 -19.21 13.16
CA ALA A 78 2.47 -18.45 14.41
C ALA A 78 1.97 -17.00 14.24
N ALA A 79 1.73 -16.54 13.01
CA ALA A 79 1.32 -15.18 12.73
C ALA A 79 -0.02 -14.82 13.40
N ASN A 80 0.02 -13.84 14.30
CA ASN A 80 -1.16 -13.20 14.87
C ASN A 80 -0.94 -11.69 14.92
N ILE A 81 -1.39 -10.99 13.87
CA ILE A 81 -1.03 -9.59 13.61
C ILE A 81 -2.29 -8.73 13.65
N ILE A 82 -2.33 -7.76 14.57
CA ILE A 82 -3.33 -6.69 14.61
C ILE A 82 -2.78 -5.51 13.81
N LYS A 83 -3.28 -5.36 12.57
CA LYS A 83 -2.88 -4.30 11.64
C LYS A 83 -3.82 -3.10 11.71
N LEU A 84 -3.31 -1.96 12.16
CA LEU A 84 -4.02 -0.68 12.17
C LEU A 84 -3.85 0.07 10.84
N PRO A 85 -4.71 1.04 10.49
CA PRO A 85 -4.50 1.87 9.30
C PRO A 85 -3.15 2.60 9.33
N ASN A 86 -2.48 2.71 8.19
CA ASN A 86 -1.18 3.38 8.04
C ASN A 86 -1.16 4.23 6.77
N ILE A 87 -0.18 5.13 6.65
CA ILE A 87 0.02 5.97 5.46
C ILE A 87 0.51 5.12 4.28
N SER A 88 -0.22 5.19 3.17
CA SER A 88 0.30 4.87 1.83
C SER A 88 0.85 6.16 1.23
N ALA A 89 2.16 6.40 1.38
CA ALA A 89 2.72 7.74 1.21
C ALA A 89 2.67 8.23 -0.23
N SER A 90 2.11 9.42 -0.41
CA SER A 90 2.33 10.24 -1.61
C SER A 90 3.70 10.91 -1.58
N VAL A 91 4.17 11.42 -2.72
CA VAL A 91 5.46 12.15 -2.81
C VAL A 91 5.52 13.33 -1.82
N PRO A 92 4.50 14.20 -1.68
CA PRO A 92 4.55 15.28 -0.69
C PRO A 92 4.66 14.79 0.76
N GLN A 93 3.94 13.72 1.12
CA GLN A 93 4.03 13.13 2.46
C GLN A 93 5.40 12.52 2.73
N LEU A 94 5.99 11.86 1.73
CA LEU A 94 7.35 11.33 1.84
C LEU A 94 8.36 12.46 2.12
N LYS A 95 8.34 13.53 1.31
CA LYS A 95 9.25 14.67 1.48
C LYS A 95 9.08 15.35 2.84
N ALA A 96 7.84 15.50 3.30
CA ALA A 96 7.57 16.05 4.63
C ALA A 96 8.17 15.18 5.75
N ALA A 97 8.04 13.85 5.66
CA ALA A 97 8.62 12.92 6.62
C ALA A 97 10.17 12.94 6.59
N ILE A 98 10.77 13.02 5.40
CA ILE A 98 12.23 13.16 5.25
C ILE A 98 12.70 14.45 5.93
N ALA A 99 12.07 15.58 5.62
CA ALA A 99 12.43 16.87 6.21
C ALA A 99 12.27 16.89 7.74
N GLU A 100 11.22 16.26 8.27
CA GLU A 100 11.03 16.12 9.71
C GLU A 100 12.13 15.25 10.36
N LEU A 101 12.50 14.12 9.75
CA LEU A 101 13.57 13.26 10.24
C LEU A 101 14.94 13.96 10.17
N GLN A 102 15.23 14.69 9.08
CA GLN A 102 16.45 15.48 8.98
C GLN A 102 16.53 16.56 10.05
N ALA A 103 15.42 17.25 10.35
CA ALA A 103 15.35 18.22 11.43
C ALA A 103 15.59 17.58 12.82
N GLN A 104 15.34 16.28 12.96
CA GLN A 104 15.65 15.48 14.16
C GLN A 104 17.07 14.91 14.17
N GLY A 105 17.88 15.17 13.13
CA GLY A 105 19.30 14.79 13.08
C GLY A 105 19.59 13.46 12.37
N TYR A 106 18.64 12.91 11.62
CA TYR A 106 18.89 11.76 10.74
C TYR A 106 19.48 12.24 9.41
N ALA A 107 20.69 11.79 9.07
CA ALA A 107 21.42 12.20 7.87
C ALA A 107 20.90 11.52 6.59
N LEU A 108 19.61 11.67 6.31
CA LEU A 108 18.93 11.08 5.16
C LEU A 108 19.11 11.94 3.89
N PRO A 109 19.31 11.32 2.72
CA PRO A 109 19.32 12.05 1.45
C PRO A 109 17.93 12.60 1.08
N GLU A 110 17.89 13.64 0.25
CA GLU A 110 16.62 14.13 -0.32
C GLU A 110 16.00 13.12 -1.30
N TYR A 111 14.69 13.24 -1.52
CA TYR A 111 14.01 12.51 -2.59
C TYR A 111 14.23 13.21 -3.94
N PRO A 112 14.90 12.58 -4.93
CA PRO A 112 15.15 13.20 -6.22
C PRO A 112 13.94 13.01 -7.16
N ASP A 113 13.31 14.13 -7.54
CA ASP A 113 12.14 14.12 -8.45
C ASP A 113 12.50 13.65 -9.86
N ASP A 114 13.69 14.04 -10.33
CA ASP A 114 14.24 13.70 -11.65
C ASP A 114 15.73 13.34 -11.48
N PRO A 115 16.07 12.06 -11.23
CA PRO A 115 17.44 11.64 -10.95
C PRO A 115 18.31 11.74 -12.20
N GLU A 116 19.42 12.47 -12.11
CA GLU A 116 20.39 12.65 -13.20
C GLU A 116 21.63 11.75 -13.04
N THR A 117 21.78 11.14 -11.86
CA THR A 117 22.94 10.29 -11.51
C THR A 117 22.53 8.91 -11.03
N ASP A 118 23.45 7.94 -11.16
CA ASP A 118 23.26 6.57 -10.66
C ASP A 118 22.97 6.54 -9.15
N ASP A 119 23.56 7.45 -8.38
CA ASP A 119 23.35 7.51 -6.94
C ASP A 119 21.98 8.10 -6.58
N GLU A 120 21.51 9.12 -7.30
CA GLU A 120 20.13 9.60 -7.17
C GLU A 120 19.11 8.53 -7.59
N ALA A 121 19.39 7.78 -8.64
CA ALA A 121 18.53 6.66 -9.06
C ALA A 121 18.44 5.56 -7.98
N LYS A 122 19.55 5.25 -7.29
CA LYS A 122 19.55 4.32 -6.14
C LYS A 122 18.75 4.87 -4.96
N ILE A 123 18.92 6.15 -4.63
CA ILE A 123 18.18 6.81 -3.54
C ILE A 123 16.69 6.79 -3.84
N ARG A 124 16.29 7.17 -5.06
CA ARG A 124 14.90 7.12 -5.52
C ARG A 124 14.33 5.71 -5.39
N THR A 125 15.06 4.72 -5.89
CA THR A 125 14.64 3.30 -5.82
C THR A 125 14.40 2.84 -4.38
N ARG A 126 15.21 3.28 -3.42
CA ARG A 126 14.99 2.97 -1.99
C ARG A 126 13.74 3.65 -1.43
N TYR A 127 13.53 4.93 -1.76
CA TYR A 127 12.32 5.64 -1.34
C TYR A 127 11.04 5.09 -1.99
N ASP A 128 11.11 4.70 -3.26
CA ASP A 128 9.98 4.13 -3.98
C ASP A 128 9.46 2.82 -3.32
N LYS A 129 10.34 2.07 -2.62
CA LYS A 129 9.94 0.88 -1.83
C LYS A 129 9.08 1.21 -0.61
N VAL A 130 9.19 2.44 -0.07
CA VAL A 130 8.42 2.88 1.10
C VAL A 130 7.24 3.78 0.73
N MET A 131 7.11 4.15 -0.54
CA MET A 131 5.99 4.92 -1.06
C MET A 131 4.76 4.04 -1.38
N GLY A 132 3.61 4.70 -1.55
CA GLY A 132 2.38 4.04 -1.94
C GLY A 132 1.96 2.95 -0.94
N SER A 133 1.25 1.94 -1.44
CA SER A 133 0.77 0.83 -0.61
C SER A 133 1.87 -0.21 -0.37
N ALA A 134 2.99 0.17 0.27
CA ALA A 134 4.11 -0.73 0.54
C ALA A 134 3.80 -1.83 1.57
N VAL A 135 2.94 -1.56 2.56
CA VAL A 135 2.71 -2.48 3.68
C VAL A 135 1.74 -3.63 3.32
N ASN A 136 0.62 -3.33 2.66
CA ASN A 136 -0.42 -4.34 2.42
C ASN A 136 0.07 -5.54 1.57
N PRO A 137 0.85 -5.36 0.49
CA PRO A 137 1.36 -6.48 -0.32
C PRO A 137 2.24 -7.44 0.47
N VAL A 138 2.90 -6.97 1.53
CA VAL A 138 3.77 -7.79 2.39
C VAL A 138 2.97 -8.57 3.42
N LEU A 139 1.89 -7.98 3.97
CA LEU A 139 1.14 -8.60 5.09
C LEU A 139 -0.04 -9.46 4.64
N ARG A 140 -0.51 -9.32 3.40
CA ARG A 140 -1.72 -10.01 2.89
C ARG A 140 -1.39 -11.34 2.22
N GLU A 141 -0.79 -12.24 2.98
CA GLU A 141 -0.53 -13.64 2.59
C GLU A 141 -1.81 -14.50 2.70
N GLY A 142 -2.92 -14.00 2.15
CA GLY A 142 -4.23 -14.63 2.22
C GLY A 142 -5.34 -13.79 1.63
N ASN A 143 -6.55 -14.37 1.59
CA ASN A 143 -7.75 -13.72 1.06
C ASN A 143 -8.43 -12.85 2.13
N SER A 144 -9.43 -12.06 1.71
CA SER A 144 -10.12 -11.09 2.55
C SER A 144 -11.51 -11.59 3.00
N ASP A 145 -11.75 -11.75 4.30
CA ASP A 145 -13.10 -11.78 4.91
C ASP A 145 -13.43 -10.39 5.47
N ARG A 146 -14.39 -9.68 4.84
CA ARG A 146 -14.84 -8.34 5.26
C ARG A 146 -16.35 -8.31 5.39
N ARG A 147 -16.82 -7.96 6.59
CA ARG A 147 -18.25 -7.89 6.93
C ARG A 147 -18.51 -6.91 8.08
N ALA A 148 -19.68 -6.28 8.08
CA ALA A 148 -20.10 -5.45 9.22
C ALA A 148 -20.42 -6.34 10.43
N PRO A 149 -19.85 -6.08 11.63
CA PRO A 149 -20.16 -6.85 12.83
C PRO A 149 -21.64 -6.71 13.23
N ALA A 150 -22.24 -7.77 13.76
CA ALA A 150 -23.65 -7.79 14.15
C ALA A 150 -24.01 -6.70 15.18
N ALA A 151 -23.12 -6.44 16.14
CA ALA A 151 -23.29 -5.36 17.13
C ALA A 151 -23.33 -3.97 16.46
N VAL A 152 -22.42 -3.71 15.50
CA VAL A 152 -22.40 -2.46 14.73
C VAL A 152 -23.66 -2.32 13.89
N LYS A 153 -24.13 -3.40 13.24
CA LYS A 153 -25.38 -3.37 12.46
C LYS A 153 -26.61 -3.06 13.32
N LYS A 154 -26.73 -3.68 14.50
CA LYS A 154 -27.81 -3.38 15.46
C LYS A 154 -27.76 -1.94 15.95
N TYR A 155 -26.55 -1.44 16.24
CA TYR A 155 -26.38 -0.05 16.65
C TYR A 155 -26.83 0.93 15.55
N ALA A 156 -26.43 0.69 14.29
CA ALA A 156 -26.85 1.51 13.16
C ALA A 156 -28.37 1.45 12.87
N GLN A 157 -29.04 0.35 13.20
CA GLN A 157 -30.51 0.26 13.13
C GLN A 157 -31.18 1.10 14.22
N ALA A 158 -30.63 1.12 15.44
CA ALA A 158 -31.15 1.91 16.55
C ALA A 158 -30.78 3.40 16.46
N ASN A 159 -29.68 3.72 15.77
CA ASN A 159 -29.12 5.07 15.60
C ASN A 159 -28.84 5.29 14.11
N PRO A 160 -29.89 5.47 13.28
CA PRO A 160 -29.70 5.66 11.85
C PRO A 160 -28.91 6.94 11.61
N HIS A 161 -27.85 6.82 10.80
CA HIS A 161 -27.11 7.99 10.31
C HIS A 161 -27.93 8.72 9.24
N SER A 162 -27.60 9.98 9.00
CA SER A 162 -28.23 10.78 7.95
C SER A 162 -28.03 10.12 6.58
N MET A 163 -29.13 9.90 5.87
CA MET A 163 -29.13 9.47 4.48
C MET A 163 -29.70 10.61 3.63
N GLY A 164 -28.93 11.07 2.64
CA GLY A 164 -29.41 12.10 1.71
C GLY A 164 -30.64 11.63 0.93
N ALA A 165 -31.64 12.50 0.78
CA ALA A 165 -32.82 12.19 -0.02
C ALA A 165 -32.44 12.09 -1.51
N TRP A 166 -32.99 11.09 -2.19
CA TRP A 166 -32.82 10.93 -3.64
C TRP A 166 -34.00 11.54 -4.38
N SER A 167 -33.72 12.38 -5.38
CA SER A 167 -34.73 12.93 -6.29
C SER A 167 -34.84 12.07 -7.55
N SER A 168 -36.05 11.90 -8.07
CA SER A 168 -36.26 11.33 -9.42
C SER A 168 -35.67 12.21 -10.53
N ASP A 169 -35.46 13.49 -10.25
CA ASP A 169 -34.89 14.47 -11.18
C ASP A 169 -33.36 14.57 -11.04
N SER A 170 -32.74 13.64 -10.30
CA SER A 170 -31.28 13.59 -10.15
C SER A 170 -30.60 13.30 -11.49
N GLN A 171 -29.82 14.26 -11.99
CA GLN A 171 -28.98 14.08 -13.19
C GLN A 171 -27.65 13.36 -12.91
N SER A 172 -27.32 13.10 -11.63
CA SER A 172 -26.11 12.34 -11.26
C SER A 172 -26.08 10.98 -11.95
N HIS A 173 -25.00 10.71 -12.69
CA HIS A 173 -24.79 9.45 -13.40
C HIS A 173 -23.29 9.08 -13.40
N ILE A 174 -22.99 7.85 -13.85
CA ILE A 174 -21.62 7.39 -14.06
C ILE A 174 -21.30 7.53 -15.55
N ALA A 175 -20.24 8.27 -15.85
CA ALA A 175 -19.60 8.27 -17.16
C ALA A 175 -18.44 7.27 -17.17
N THR A 176 -18.35 6.43 -18.20
CA THR A 176 -17.28 5.43 -18.36
C THR A 176 -16.92 5.26 -19.83
N MET A 177 -15.65 4.97 -20.10
CA MET A 177 -15.17 4.70 -21.46
C MET A 177 -15.87 3.46 -22.05
N SER A 178 -16.19 3.52 -23.34
CA SER A 178 -16.85 2.42 -24.08
C SER A 178 -15.87 1.58 -24.91
N ALA A 179 -14.62 2.03 -25.04
CA ALA A 179 -13.52 1.32 -25.69
C ALA A 179 -12.18 1.96 -25.31
N GLY A 180 -11.07 1.24 -25.54
CA GLY A 180 -9.72 1.78 -25.36
C GLY A 180 -9.26 1.89 -23.90
N ASP A 181 -10.06 1.41 -22.94
CA ASP A 181 -9.68 1.31 -21.53
C ASP A 181 -9.05 -0.05 -21.20
N PHE A 182 -8.71 -0.25 -19.93
CA PHE A 182 -8.15 -1.52 -19.47
C PHE A 182 -9.09 -2.71 -19.66
N ARG A 183 -10.40 -2.53 -19.49
CA ARG A 183 -11.37 -3.62 -19.60
C ARG A 183 -11.46 -4.14 -21.04
N HIS A 184 -11.54 -3.23 -22.00
CA HIS A 184 -11.76 -3.59 -23.40
C HIS A 184 -10.47 -4.07 -24.08
N ASN A 185 -9.30 -3.68 -23.57
CA ASN A 185 -7.99 -4.09 -24.12
C ASN A 185 -7.39 -5.33 -23.43
N GLU A 186 -8.05 -5.87 -22.40
CA GLU A 186 -7.53 -6.99 -21.63
C GLU A 186 -7.40 -8.27 -22.49
N LYS A 187 -6.28 -8.95 -22.30
CA LYS A 187 -6.04 -10.32 -22.74
C LYS A 187 -5.55 -11.11 -21.55
N SER A 188 -6.08 -12.31 -21.37
CA SER A 188 -5.76 -13.19 -20.25
C SER A 188 -5.36 -14.58 -20.76
N VAL A 189 -4.39 -15.19 -20.09
CA VAL A 189 -4.01 -16.59 -20.34
C VAL A 189 -3.75 -17.32 -19.01
N THR A 190 -4.07 -18.60 -18.98
CA THR A 190 -3.63 -19.52 -17.93
C THR A 190 -2.33 -20.20 -18.37
N VAL A 191 -1.29 -20.07 -17.57
CA VAL A 191 0.05 -20.58 -17.85
C VAL A 191 0.05 -22.10 -17.73
N ALA A 192 0.37 -22.80 -18.81
CA ALA A 192 0.29 -24.27 -18.84
C ALA A 192 1.44 -24.97 -18.09
N GLN A 193 2.63 -24.34 -18.01
CA GLN A 193 3.81 -24.86 -17.32
C GLN A 193 4.63 -23.68 -16.79
N ALA A 194 5.31 -23.87 -15.67
CA ALA A 194 6.17 -22.85 -15.08
C ALA A 194 7.21 -22.35 -16.10
N THR A 195 7.33 -21.03 -16.23
CA THR A 195 8.18 -20.38 -17.24
C THR A 195 8.59 -18.99 -16.78
N THR A 196 9.36 -18.27 -17.58
CA THR A 196 9.65 -16.84 -17.36
C THR A 196 9.15 -16.07 -18.56
N ALA A 197 8.16 -15.21 -18.34
CA ALA A 197 7.69 -14.27 -19.35
C ALA A 197 8.63 -13.06 -19.42
N ARG A 198 8.75 -12.48 -20.62
CA ARG A 198 9.50 -11.24 -20.85
C ARG A 198 8.57 -10.19 -21.42
N ILE A 199 8.48 -9.05 -20.76
CA ILE A 199 7.70 -7.89 -21.18
C ILE A 199 8.62 -6.98 -21.98
N GLU A 200 8.34 -6.84 -23.27
CA GLU A 200 9.17 -6.11 -24.22
C GLU A 200 8.37 -5.05 -24.97
N PHE A 201 9.00 -3.92 -25.26
CA PHE A 201 8.53 -2.98 -26.26
C PHE A 201 9.35 -3.12 -27.52
N VAL A 202 8.68 -3.49 -28.62
CA VAL A 202 9.29 -3.58 -29.95
C VAL A 202 9.00 -2.29 -30.69
N GLY A 203 9.94 -1.35 -30.64
CA GLY A 203 9.85 -0.05 -31.29
C GLY A 203 10.64 0.02 -32.60
N ALA A 204 10.55 1.17 -33.29
CA ALA A 204 11.30 1.41 -34.53
C ALA A 204 12.84 1.38 -34.34
N ASN A 205 13.31 1.66 -33.12
CA ASN A 205 14.74 1.70 -32.77
C ASN A 205 15.26 0.38 -32.20
N GLY A 206 14.43 -0.67 -32.13
CA GLY A 206 14.78 -1.98 -31.58
C GLY A 206 13.85 -2.43 -30.46
N THR A 207 14.24 -3.51 -29.78
CA THR A 207 13.51 -4.10 -28.67
C THR A 207 14.08 -3.61 -27.34
N GLU A 208 13.23 -3.01 -26.51
CA GLU A 208 13.52 -2.67 -25.13
C GLU A 208 12.87 -3.71 -24.21
N VAL A 209 13.66 -4.28 -23.28
CA VAL A 209 13.15 -5.23 -22.29
C VAL A 209 12.79 -4.45 -21.02
N PHE A 210 11.51 -4.41 -20.67
CA PHE A 210 11.07 -3.75 -19.45
C PHE A 210 11.24 -4.63 -18.21
N LYS A 211 10.83 -5.90 -18.31
CA LYS A 211 10.79 -6.80 -17.15
C LYS A 211 10.77 -8.27 -17.55
N GLU A 212 11.42 -9.09 -16.74
CA GLU A 212 11.21 -10.55 -16.72
C GLU A 212 10.34 -10.94 -15.51
N VAL A 213 9.39 -11.85 -15.74
CA VAL A 213 8.38 -12.25 -14.76
C VAL A 213 8.38 -13.78 -14.66
N PRO A 214 8.88 -14.37 -13.57
CA PRO A 214 8.71 -15.78 -13.30
C PRO A 214 7.22 -16.10 -13.11
N LEU A 215 6.75 -17.18 -13.74
CA LEU A 215 5.36 -17.63 -13.69
C LEU A 215 5.29 -19.09 -13.29
N LEU A 216 4.27 -19.42 -12.51
CA LEU A 216 3.97 -20.77 -12.06
C LEU A 216 3.08 -21.51 -13.06
N GLU A 217 3.08 -22.84 -12.98
CA GLU A 217 2.07 -23.67 -13.64
C GLU A 217 0.68 -23.36 -13.06
N GLY A 218 -0.30 -23.12 -13.93
CA GLY A 218 -1.68 -22.77 -13.56
C GLY A 218 -1.89 -21.31 -13.17
N GLU A 219 -0.84 -20.48 -13.16
CA GLU A 219 -0.96 -19.05 -12.89
C GLU A 219 -1.75 -18.34 -14.00
N ILE A 220 -2.55 -17.34 -13.63
CA ILE A 220 -3.27 -16.48 -14.59
C ILE A 220 -2.47 -15.18 -14.71
N ILE A 221 -2.13 -14.81 -15.94
CA ILE A 221 -1.49 -13.54 -16.26
C ILE A 221 -2.34 -12.76 -17.26
N ASP A 222 -2.55 -11.48 -16.95
CA ASP A 222 -3.32 -10.56 -17.76
C ASP A 222 -2.41 -9.46 -18.33
N GLY A 223 -2.65 -9.11 -19.59
CA GLY A 223 -2.01 -7.98 -20.27
C GLY A 223 -3.07 -7.01 -20.77
N THR A 224 -2.95 -5.74 -20.41
CA THR A 224 -3.88 -4.69 -20.84
C THR A 224 -3.18 -3.34 -20.96
N PHE A 225 -3.85 -2.34 -21.54
CA PHE A 225 -3.37 -0.97 -21.61
C PHE A 225 -4.53 0.03 -21.68
N MET A 226 -4.25 1.27 -21.30
CA MET A 226 -5.15 2.42 -21.46
C MET A 226 -4.67 3.24 -22.67
N SER A 227 -5.53 3.42 -23.67
CA SER A 227 -5.22 4.28 -24.81
C SER A 227 -5.29 5.75 -24.39
N LYS A 228 -4.16 6.45 -24.42
CA LYS A 228 -4.10 7.89 -24.11
C LYS A 228 -5.05 8.69 -25.00
N SER A 229 -5.07 8.43 -26.31
CA SER A 229 -5.92 9.18 -27.24
C SER A 229 -7.41 8.96 -26.99
N ALA A 230 -7.82 7.73 -26.64
CA ALA A 230 -9.19 7.42 -26.28
C ALA A 230 -9.58 8.08 -24.95
N LEU A 231 -8.68 8.07 -23.97
CA LEU A 231 -8.89 8.72 -22.68
C LEU A 231 -9.04 10.24 -22.83
N ASP A 232 -8.15 10.89 -23.59
CA ASP A 232 -8.22 12.34 -23.83
C ASP A 232 -9.56 12.72 -24.50
N ALA A 233 -9.98 11.96 -25.52
CA ALA A 233 -11.23 12.21 -26.24
C ALA A 233 -12.46 12.00 -25.34
N PHE A 234 -12.46 10.94 -24.53
CA PHE A 234 -13.50 10.69 -23.54
C PHE A 234 -13.60 11.84 -22.54
N LEU A 235 -12.49 12.22 -21.89
CA LEU A 235 -12.49 13.30 -20.91
C LEU A 235 -12.94 14.64 -21.50
N ALA A 236 -12.54 14.95 -22.74
CA ALA A 236 -13.01 16.16 -23.41
C ALA A 236 -14.53 16.15 -23.65
N ALA A 237 -15.10 15.00 -24.04
CA ALA A 237 -16.55 14.85 -24.22
C ALA A 237 -17.31 14.98 -22.89
N GLU A 238 -16.85 14.31 -21.83
CA GLU A 238 -17.50 14.37 -20.51
C GLU A 238 -17.40 15.77 -19.87
N VAL A 239 -16.32 16.51 -20.12
CA VAL A 239 -16.23 17.93 -19.71
C VAL A 239 -17.23 18.80 -20.46
N ALA A 240 -17.47 18.54 -21.74
CA ALA A 240 -18.49 19.27 -22.51
C ALA A 240 -19.90 18.93 -22.02
N ASP A 241 -20.22 17.64 -21.87
CA ASP A 241 -21.52 17.16 -21.37
C ASP A 241 -21.85 17.72 -19.99
N ALA A 242 -20.89 17.73 -19.05
CA ALA A 242 -21.08 18.27 -17.72
C ALA A 242 -21.27 19.80 -17.70
N ASN A 243 -20.78 20.54 -18.70
CA ASN A 243 -21.00 21.97 -18.83
C ASN A 243 -22.35 22.31 -19.49
N GLU A 244 -22.86 21.42 -20.34
CA GLU A 244 -24.12 21.59 -21.07
C GLU A 244 -25.35 21.06 -20.30
N SER A 245 -25.13 20.18 -19.32
CA SER A 245 -26.16 19.50 -18.52
C SER A 245 -26.77 20.29 -17.36
#